data_AF-A0A853I6W8-F1
#
_entry.id   AF-A0A853I6W8-F1
#
_cell.length_a   1.000
_cell.length_b   1.000
_cell.length_c   1.000
_cell.angle_alpha   90.00
_cell.angle_beta   90.00
_cell.angle_gamma   90.00
#
_symmetry.space_group_name_H-M   'P 1'
#
loop_
_entity.id
_entity.type
_entity.pdbx_description
1 polymer ?
#
loop_
_entity_poly.entity_id
_entity_poly.type
_entity_poly.pdbx_seq_one_letter_code
_entity_poly.pdbx_strand_id
1 'polypeptide(L)'
;MIGNFAESLFGKIPPNIKKNIRFIKFPEMTKNMPIYEDAPTDIFFLSKAAAHKKYAKKFMAFLATKKVQESLTDGLSMILINRKAKPKNTYFLKEGKKLLDQAVGYAQFYDRDTPQNMADKGIRIFSQFIEDGNVEKAISDLEAARNRFYIGMHTPKDCNPL
;
A
#
# COMPACT_ATOMS: atom_id res chain seq x y z
N MET A 1 -1.10 2.17 -10.48
CA MET A 1 -0.97 3.65 -10.37
C MET A 1 0.47 3.97 -10.00
N ILE A 2 1.11 4.97 -10.59
CA ILE A 2 2.44 5.40 -10.16
C ILE A 2 2.27 6.22 -8.88
N GLY A 3 2.43 5.59 -7.72
CA GLY A 3 2.38 6.24 -6.42
C GLY A 3 3.63 7.08 -6.12
N ASN A 4 3.75 7.53 -4.88
CA ASN A 4 4.84 8.40 -4.42
C ASN A 4 6.25 7.83 -4.62
N PHE A 5 6.38 6.52 -4.84
CA PHE A 5 7.64 5.85 -5.16
C PHE A 5 8.35 6.44 -6.39
N ALA A 6 7.60 6.95 -7.37
CA ALA A 6 8.21 7.60 -8.53
C ALA A 6 8.73 9.00 -8.24
N GLU A 7 8.47 9.59 -7.08
CA GLU A 7 9.02 10.90 -6.73
C GLU A 7 10.56 10.86 -6.67
N SER A 8 11.13 9.74 -6.21
CA SER A 8 12.58 9.49 -6.27
C SER A 8 13.12 9.47 -7.70
N LEU A 9 12.30 9.05 -8.67
CA LEU A 9 12.61 9.06 -10.10
C LEU A 9 12.38 10.44 -10.71
N PHE A 10 11.31 11.13 -10.32
CA PHE A 10 10.96 12.48 -10.77
C PHE A 10 11.95 13.55 -10.31
N GLY A 11 12.73 13.29 -9.26
CA GLY A 11 13.90 14.10 -8.91
C GLY A 11 15.01 14.08 -9.96
N LYS A 12 15.06 13.02 -10.80
CA LYS A 12 16.07 12.82 -11.85
C LYS A 12 15.57 13.21 -13.25
N ILE A 13 14.30 13.57 -13.38
CA ILE A 13 13.70 13.98 -14.67
C ILE A 13 13.98 15.47 -14.93
N PRO A 14 14.39 15.85 -16.15
CA PRO A 14 14.54 17.26 -16.55
C PRO A 14 13.31 18.13 -16.23
N PRO A 15 13.47 19.36 -15.73
CA PRO A 15 12.34 20.21 -15.30
C PRO A 15 11.27 20.46 -16.37
N ASN A 16 11.70 20.55 -17.64
CA ASN A 16 10.82 20.74 -18.79
C ASN A 16 9.93 19.52 -19.09
N ILE A 17 10.31 18.32 -18.65
CA ILE A 17 9.49 17.10 -18.75
C ILE A 17 8.65 16.95 -17.49
N LYS A 18 9.23 17.19 -16.30
CA LYS A 18 8.54 17.07 -15.02
C LYS A 18 7.26 17.92 -14.97
N LYS A 19 7.28 19.12 -15.57
CA LYS A 19 6.10 20.01 -15.65
C LYS A 19 4.91 19.42 -16.44
N ASN A 20 5.11 18.35 -17.20
CA ASN A 20 4.07 17.68 -18.00
C ASN A 20 3.53 16.41 -17.33
N ILE A 21 4.11 15.98 -16.20
CA ILE A 21 3.67 14.79 -15.47
C ILE A 21 2.61 15.21 -14.43
N ARG A 22 1.51 14.47 -14.34
CA ARG A 22 0.41 14.74 -13.41
C ARG A 22 0.03 13.49 -12.61
N PHE A 23 -0.59 13.73 -11.47
CA PHE A 23 -1.16 12.69 -10.62
C PHE A 23 -2.65 12.51 -10.96
N ILE A 24 -3.09 11.28 -11.14
CA ILE A 24 -4.49 10.92 -11.32
C ILE A 24 -4.81 9.78 -10.37
N LYS A 25 -6.00 9.83 -9.75
CA LYS A 25 -6.54 8.70 -8.97
C LYS A 25 -7.06 7.60 -9.90
N PHE A 26 -7.29 6.41 -9.37
CA PHE A 26 -7.99 5.37 -10.13
C PHE A 26 -9.41 5.81 -10.48
N PRO A 27 -9.94 5.47 -11.67
CA PRO A 27 -11.31 5.80 -12.04
C PRO A 27 -12.36 5.17 -11.12
N GLU A 28 -13.49 5.85 -10.97
CA GLU A 28 -14.67 5.27 -10.31
C GLU A 28 -15.27 4.20 -11.24
N MET A 29 -15.27 2.95 -10.77
CA MET A 29 -15.79 1.82 -11.55
C MET A 29 -17.29 1.61 -11.35
N THR A 30 -17.83 1.99 -10.19
CA THR A 30 -19.24 1.83 -9.81
C THR A 30 -19.74 3.12 -9.18
N LYS A 31 -20.91 3.60 -9.63
CA LYS A 31 -21.49 4.86 -9.18
C LYS A 31 -21.68 4.86 -7.65
N ASN A 32 -21.23 5.95 -7.01
CA ASN A 32 -21.31 6.16 -5.56
C ASN A 32 -20.49 5.17 -4.72
N MET A 33 -19.60 4.37 -5.33
CA MET A 33 -18.68 3.53 -4.56
C MET A 33 -17.69 4.44 -3.82
N PRO A 34 -17.50 4.26 -2.49
CA PRO A 34 -16.49 5.00 -1.76
C PRO A 34 -15.09 4.77 -2.32
N ILE A 35 -14.20 5.74 -2.14
CA ILE A 35 -12.80 5.62 -2.58
C ILE A 35 -12.07 4.69 -1.61
N TYR A 36 -11.41 3.67 -2.16
CA TYR A 36 -10.48 2.78 -1.47
C TYR A 36 -9.15 2.80 -2.21
N GLU A 37 -8.04 2.76 -1.48
CA GLU A 37 -6.70 2.89 -2.06
C GLU A 37 -5.72 1.90 -1.45
N ASP A 38 -4.76 1.46 -2.25
CA ASP A 38 -3.61 0.71 -1.73
C ASP A 38 -2.61 1.68 -1.10
N ALA A 39 -2.35 1.52 0.19
CA ALA A 39 -1.40 2.32 0.97
C ALA A 39 -0.36 1.40 1.63
N PRO A 40 0.56 0.81 0.84
CA PRO A 40 1.61 -0.04 1.38
C PRO A 40 2.43 0.74 2.42
N THR A 41 2.50 0.19 3.62
CA THR A 41 3.16 0.83 4.76
C THR A 41 4.41 0.04 5.15
N ASP A 42 5.52 0.76 5.29
CA ASP A 42 6.77 0.23 5.82
C ASP A 42 6.74 0.19 7.34
N ILE A 43 7.16 -0.94 7.90
CA ILE A 43 7.07 -1.22 9.33
C ILE A 43 8.42 -1.73 9.82
N PHE A 44 8.91 -1.16 10.92
CA PHE A 44 10.05 -1.71 11.64
C PHE A 44 9.57 -2.78 12.62
N PHE A 45 10.20 -3.95 12.60
CA PHE A 45 9.89 -5.05 13.51
C PHE A 45 11.02 -5.25 14.54
N LEU A 46 10.63 -5.48 15.79
CA LEU A 46 11.53 -5.94 16.85
C LEU A 46 11.35 -7.44 17.06
N SER A 47 12.39 -8.22 16.77
CA SER A 47 12.36 -9.67 17.03
C SER A 47 12.20 -9.98 18.52
N LYS A 48 11.34 -10.96 18.84
CA LYS A 48 11.17 -11.49 20.20
C LYS A 48 12.46 -12.13 20.73
N ALA A 49 13.36 -12.59 19.87
CA ALA A 49 14.62 -13.23 20.23
C ALA A 49 15.80 -12.24 20.34
N ALA A 50 15.59 -10.93 20.17
CA ALA A 50 16.66 -9.95 20.24
C ALA A 50 17.43 -10.01 21.57
N ALA A 51 18.76 -10.17 21.51
CA ALA A 51 19.63 -10.29 22.69
C ALA A 51 19.55 -9.06 23.62
N HIS A 52 19.29 -7.88 23.04
CA HIS A 52 19.35 -6.59 23.73
C HIS A 52 18.04 -5.80 23.63
N LYS A 53 16.92 -6.40 24.05
CA LYS A 53 15.56 -5.81 23.93
C LYS A 53 15.44 -4.39 24.47
N LYS A 54 16.12 -4.07 25.58
CA LYS A 54 16.10 -2.72 26.18
C LYS A 54 16.65 -1.66 25.22
N TYR A 55 17.81 -1.92 24.61
CA TYR A 55 18.43 -1.00 23.66
C TYR A 55 17.66 -0.96 22.35
N ALA A 56 17.17 -2.11 21.88
CA ALA A 56 16.36 -2.17 20.67
C ALA A 56 15.06 -1.36 20.82
N LYS A 57 14.35 -1.45 21.96
CA LYS A 57 13.18 -0.59 22.23
C LYS A 57 13.53 0.89 22.24
N LYS A 58 14.67 1.28 22.83
CA LYS A 58 15.16 2.67 22.78
C LYS A 58 15.42 3.13 21.34
N PHE A 59 16.01 2.27 20.52
CA PHE A 59 16.24 2.57 19.10
C PHE A 59 14.93 2.70 18.31
N MET A 60 13.96 1.82 18.53
CA MET A 60 12.62 1.94 17.91
C MET A 60 11.93 3.25 18.31
N ALA A 61 12.02 3.65 19.59
CA ALA A 61 11.51 4.95 20.04
C ALA A 61 12.26 6.12 19.38
N PHE A 62 13.58 6.01 19.19
CA PHE A 62 14.38 6.98 18.46
C PHE A 62 13.94 7.10 16.99
N LEU A 63 13.70 5.99 16.29
CA LEU A 63 13.18 5.97 14.91
C LEU A 63 11.82 6.66 14.78
N ALA A 64 10.98 6.58 15.81
CA ALA A 64 9.66 7.21 15.83
C ALA A 64 9.71 8.73 16.11
N THR A 65 10.86 9.28 16.49
CA THR A 65 10.98 10.72 16.76
C THR A 65 10.74 11.54 15.49
N LYS A 66 10.22 12.75 15.67
CA LYS A 66 9.94 13.70 14.58
C LYS A 66 11.14 13.87 13.64
N LYS A 67 12.31 14.21 14.22
CA LYS A 67 13.53 14.50 13.45
C LYS A 67 13.98 13.31 12.62
N VAL A 68 13.89 12.09 13.17
CA VAL A 68 14.32 10.88 12.45
C VAL A 68 13.32 10.54 11.35
N GLN A 69 12.01 10.65 11.60
CA GLN A 69 10.99 10.45 10.58
C GLN A 69 11.14 11.43 9.41
N GLU A 70 11.35 12.73 9.68
CA GLU A 70 11.64 13.74 8.65
C GLU A 70 12.86 13.34 7.82
N SER A 71 13.96 12.97 8.48
CA SER A 71 15.19 12.53 7.80
C SER A 71 15.02 11.26 6.95
N LEU A 72 14.23 10.29 7.43
CA LEU A 72 13.99 9.03 6.69
C LEU A 72 13.16 9.30 5.43
N THR A 73 12.07 10.04 5.54
CA THR A 73 11.20 10.32 4.39
C THR A 73 11.84 11.27 3.39
N ASP A 74 12.76 12.12 3.83
CA ASP A 74 13.50 13.01 2.94
C ASP A 74 14.36 12.24 1.93
N GLY A 75 14.93 11.11 2.34
CA GLY A 75 15.69 10.22 1.47
C GLY A 75 14.81 9.28 0.63
N LEU A 76 13.66 8.87 1.17
CA LEU A 76 12.79 7.86 0.55
C LEU A 76 11.66 8.44 -0.31
N SER A 77 11.41 9.75 -0.22
CA SER A 77 10.27 10.42 -0.87
C SER A 77 8.92 9.77 -0.54
N MET A 78 8.72 9.45 0.73
CA MET A 78 7.49 8.81 1.23
C MET A 78 6.62 9.78 2.03
N ILE A 79 5.34 9.45 2.18
CA ILE A 79 4.43 10.20 3.07
C ILE A 79 4.82 9.90 4.52
N LEU A 80 4.94 10.96 5.32
CA LEU A 80 5.21 10.86 6.75
C LEU A 80 4.01 10.31 7.53
N ILE A 81 4.27 9.35 8.40
CA ILE A 81 3.28 8.78 9.32
C ILE A 81 3.22 9.61 10.62
N ASN A 82 4.35 10.18 11.06
CA ASN A 82 4.39 11.00 12.26
C ASN A 82 3.69 12.35 12.03
N ARG A 83 2.53 12.54 12.68
CA ARG A 83 1.70 13.76 12.55
C ARG A 83 2.39 15.06 12.97
N LYS A 84 3.48 14.98 13.75
CA LYS A 84 4.26 16.15 14.20
C LYS A 84 5.40 16.51 13.23
N ALA A 85 5.72 15.61 12.30
CA ALA A 85 6.75 15.79 11.29
C ALA A 85 6.23 16.62 10.12
N LYS A 86 7.12 17.43 9.53
CA LYS A 86 6.80 18.28 8.38
C LYS A 86 7.26 17.58 7.09
N PRO A 87 6.36 17.23 6.17
CA PRO A 87 6.74 16.60 4.91
C PRO A 87 7.43 17.60 3.97
N LYS A 88 8.23 17.06 3.06
CA LYS A 88 8.64 17.80 1.87
C LYS A 88 7.41 18.25 1.09
N ASN A 89 7.48 19.49 0.62
CA ASN A 89 6.34 20.18 0.02
C ASN A 89 6.26 19.93 -1.51
N THR A 90 6.36 18.68 -1.95
CA THR A 90 6.37 18.36 -3.39
C THR A 90 4.96 18.12 -3.93
N TYR A 91 4.77 18.32 -5.24
CA TYR A 91 3.47 18.16 -5.89
C TYR A 91 2.90 16.74 -5.71
N PHE A 92 3.69 15.71 -6.02
CA PHE A 92 3.21 14.32 -5.95
C PHE A 92 2.90 13.87 -4.53
N LEU A 93 3.73 14.24 -3.54
CA LEU A 93 3.46 13.92 -2.13
C LEU A 93 2.17 14.57 -1.63
N LYS A 94 1.86 15.80 -2.09
CA LYS A 94 0.59 16.47 -1.76
C LYS A 94 -0.61 15.79 -2.39
N GLU A 95 -0.56 15.52 -3.68
CA GLU A 95 -1.68 14.90 -4.38
C GLU A 95 -1.91 13.47 -3.88
N GLY A 96 -0.85 12.69 -3.66
CA GLY A 96 -0.93 11.36 -3.06
C GLY A 96 -1.51 11.41 -1.65
N LYS A 97 -1.06 12.35 -0.79
CA LYS A 97 -1.64 12.52 0.55
C LYS A 97 -3.11 12.92 0.49
N LYS A 98 -3.48 13.84 -0.40
CA LYS A 98 -4.87 14.28 -0.58
C LYS A 98 -5.77 13.12 -1.00
N LEU A 99 -5.30 12.26 -1.91
CA LEU A 99 -6.03 11.06 -2.31
C LEU A 99 -6.24 10.11 -1.12
N LEU A 100 -5.18 9.83 -0.36
CA LEU A 100 -5.28 8.97 0.83
C LEU A 100 -6.22 9.57 1.89
N ASP A 101 -6.13 10.87 2.16
CA ASP A 101 -7.02 11.56 3.12
C ASP A 101 -8.51 11.51 2.71
N GLN A 102 -8.82 11.25 1.43
CA GLN A 102 -10.18 11.08 0.91
C GLN A 102 -10.66 9.61 0.90
N ALA A 103 -9.76 8.64 1.05
CA ALA A 103 -10.10 7.23 1.03
C ALA A 103 -10.81 6.82 2.32
N VAL A 104 -11.86 6.00 2.21
CA VAL A 104 -12.61 5.47 3.35
C VAL A 104 -11.86 4.32 4.01
N GLY A 105 -11.05 3.58 3.24
CA GLY A 105 -10.23 2.49 3.73
C GLY A 105 -8.98 2.30 2.88
N TYR A 106 -8.03 1.57 3.46
CA TYR A 106 -6.75 1.27 2.85
C TYR A 106 -6.50 -0.23 2.81
N ALA A 107 -5.92 -0.72 1.73
CA ALA A 107 -5.34 -2.07 1.64
C ALA A 107 -3.80 -2.00 1.53
N GLN A 108 -3.12 -3.12 1.79
CA GLN A 108 -1.76 -3.32 1.28
C GLN A 108 -1.84 -3.90 -0.13
N PHE A 109 -0.68 -4.25 -0.70
CA PHE A 109 -0.69 -5.01 -1.94
C PHE A 109 -1.36 -6.37 -1.74
N TYR A 110 -2.07 -6.84 -2.78
CA TYR A 110 -2.82 -8.08 -2.77
C TYR A 110 -2.02 -9.28 -2.24
N ASP A 111 -0.76 -9.41 -2.61
CA ASP A 111 0.15 -10.48 -2.16
C ASP A 111 0.55 -10.37 -0.68
N ARG A 112 0.46 -9.18 -0.09
CA ARG A 112 0.71 -8.92 1.34
C ARG A 112 -0.52 -9.16 2.21
N ASP A 113 -1.71 -8.95 1.66
CA ASP A 113 -3.00 -9.10 2.37
C ASP A 113 -3.62 -10.50 2.21
N THR A 114 -2.99 -11.39 1.44
CA THR A 114 -3.50 -12.74 1.18
C THR A 114 -2.50 -13.81 1.62
N PRO A 115 -2.96 -15.02 2.00
CA PRO A 115 -2.08 -16.17 2.21
C PRO A 115 -1.20 -16.41 0.98
N GLN A 116 0.06 -16.80 1.18
CA GLN A 116 1.03 -16.92 0.08
C GLN A 116 0.55 -17.81 -1.08
N ASN A 117 -0.11 -18.94 -0.76
CA ASN A 117 -0.71 -19.83 -1.75
C ASN A 117 -1.85 -19.17 -2.55
N MET A 118 -2.63 -18.28 -1.92
CA MET A 118 -3.61 -17.45 -2.62
C MET A 118 -2.92 -16.41 -3.48
N ALA A 119 -1.93 -15.69 -2.96
CA ALA A 119 -1.18 -14.68 -3.71
C ALA A 119 -0.61 -15.26 -5.01
N ASP A 120 0.09 -16.39 -4.91
CA ASP A 120 0.72 -17.08 -6.03
C ASP A 120 -0.31 -17.52 -7.09
N LYS A 121 -1.45 -18.04 -6.66
CA LYS A 121 -2.52 -18.48 -7.56
C LYS A 121 -3.28 -17.30 -8.17
N GLY A 122 -3.60 -16.30 -7.36
CA GLY A 122 -4.34 -15.10 -7.74
C GLY A 122 -3.60 -14.27 -8.79
N ILE A 123 -2.30 -14.02 -8.60
CA ILE A 123 -1.47 -13.31 -9.59
C ILE A 123 -1.52 -14.01 -10.95
N ARG A 124 -1.41 -15.35 -10.98
CA ARG A 124 -1.51 -16.12 -12.25
C ARG A 124 -2.88 -15.99 -12.89
N ILE A 125 -3.96 -15.99 -12.10
CA ILE A 125 -5.32 -15.79 -12.60
C ILE A 125 -5.48 -14.37 -13.17
N PHE A 126 -4.96 -13.35 -12.49
CA PHE A 126 -4.99 -11.97 -12.98
C PHE A 126 -4.20 -11.81 -14.28
N SER A 127 -3.02 -12.42 -14.40
CA SER A 127 -2.26 -12.44 -15.65
C SER A 127 -3.05 -13.09 -16.78
N GLN A 128 -3.65 -14.26 -16.54
CA GLN A 128 -4.49 -14.93 -17.53
C GLN A 128 -5.69 -14.07 -17.95
N PHE A 129 -6.34 -13.40 -16.99
CA PHE A 129 -7.46 -12.51 -17.28
C PHE A 129 -7.05 -11.29 -18.12
N ILE A 130 -5.84 -10.74 -17.91
CA ILE A 130 -5.33 -9.66 -18.75
C ILE A 130 -5.13 -10.14 -20.20
N GLU A 131 -4.77 -11.40 -20.40
CA GLU A 131 -4.57 -11.98 -21.73
C GLU A 131 -5.87 -12.31 -22.46
N ASP A 132 -6.84 -12.93 -21.77
CA ASP A 132 -8.05 -13.46 -22.41
C ASP A 132 -9.33 -12.64 -22.16
N GLY A 133 -9.34 -11.75 -21.17
CA GLY A 133 -10.50 -10.94 -20.79
C GLY A 133 -11.69 -11.73 -20.22
N ASN A 134 -11.52 -13.02 -19.90
CA ASN A 134 -12.61 -13.88 -19.48
C ASN A 134 -12.93 -13.71 -17.99
N VAL A 135 -13.89 -12.82 -17.72
CA VAL A 135 -14.34 -12.47 -16.36
C VAL A 135 -14.89 -13.67 -15.60
N GLU A 136 -15.76 -14.47 -16.24
CA GLU A 136 -16.43 -15.62 -15.59
C GLU A 136 -15.42 -16.68 -15.14
N LYS A 137 -14.46 -16.99 -16.02
CA LYS A 137 -13.38 -17.93 -15.71
C LYS A 137 -12.50 -17.39 -14.59
N ALA A 138 -12.11 -16.12 -14.65
CA ALA A 138 -11.28 -15.49 -13.61
C ALA A 138 -11.96 -15.55 -12.23
N ILE A 139 -13.25 -15.20 -12.16
CA ILE A 139 -14.04 -15.27 -10.92
C ILE A 139 -14.14 -16.71 -10.42
N SER A 140 -14.47 -17.67 -11.30
CA SER A 140 -14.56 -19.08 -10.93
C SER A 140 -13.24 -19.62 -10.38
N ASP A 141 -12.12 -19.30 -11.02
CA ASP A 141 -10.78 -19.75 -10.60
C ASP A 141 -10.36 -19.09 -9.27
N LEU A 142 -10.69 -17.81 -9.06
CA LEU A 142 -10.43 -17.09 -7.81
C LEU A 142 -11.25 -17.67 -6.66
N GLU A 143 -12.52 -17.98 -6.87
CA GLU A 143 -13.39 -18.58 -5.86
C GLU A 143 -12.94 -20.00 -5.50
N ALA A 144 -12.52 -20.79 -6.48
CA ALA A 144 -11.93 -22.10 -6.24
C ALA A 144 -10.64 -22.00 -5.41
N ALA A 145 -9.78 -21.02 -5.70
CA ALA A 145 -8.57 -20.76 -4.92
C ALA A 145 -8.90 -20.28 -3.49
N ARG A 146 -9.87 -19.37 -3.34
CA ARG A 146 -10.35 -18.87 -2.05
C ARG A 146 -10.83 -20.02 -1.17
N ASN A 147 -11.72 -20.86 -1.71
CA ASN A 147 -12.24 -22.04 -1.02
C ASN A 147 -11.15 -23.04 -0.66
N ARG A 148 -10.05 -23.12 -1.41
CA ARG A 148 -8.96 -24.04 -1.08
C ARG A 148 -8.03 -23.51 0.00
N PHE A 149 -7.74 -22.20 -0.03
CA PHE A 149 -6.63 -21.62 0.74
C PHE A 149 -7.06 -20.84 1.98
N TYR A 150 -8.34 -20.46 2.10
CA TYR A 150 -8.87 -19.76 3.27
C TYR A 150 -9.63 -20.66 4.26
N ILE A 151 -9.73 -21.97 4.03
CA ILE A 151 -10.36 -22.89 4.99
C ILE A 151 -9.55 -22.89 6.29
N GLY A 152 -10.19 -22.45 7.38
CA GLY A 152 -9.60 -22.40 8.73
C GLY A 152 -9.08 -21.02 9.16
N MET A 153 -9.02 -20.03 8.27
CA MET A 153 -8.72 -18.63 8.62
C MET A 153 -10.02 -17.85 8.78
N HIS A 154 -10.57 -17.88 10.01
CA HIS A 154 -11.76 -17.18 10.50
C HIS A 154 -13.06 -17.45 9.71
N THR A 155 -13.97 -18.19 10.34
CA THR A 155 -15.35 -18.30 9.87
C THR A 155 -16.02 -16.93 9.83
N PRO A 156 -16.94 -16.65 8.88
CA PRO A 156 -17.64 -15.36 8.72
C PRO A 156 -18.46 -14.85 9.92
N LYS A 157 -18.41 -15.49 11.09
CA LYS A 157 -19.12 -15.06 12.30
C LYS A 157 -18.61 -13.73 12.88
N ASP A 158 -17.43 -13.28 12.47
CA ASP A 158 -16.81 -12.05 13.00
C ASP A 158 -16.93 -10.84 12.06
N CYS A 159 -17.53 -11.01 10.87
CA CYS A 159 -17.86 -9.90 9.98
C CYS A 159 -19.27 -9.41 10.28
N ASN A 160 -19.39 -8.45 11.19
CA ASN A 160 -20.61 -7.68 11.32
C ASN A 160 -20.78 -6.84 10.03
N PRO A 161 -21.89 -6.96 9.28
CA PRO A 161 -22.14 -6.07 8.15
C PRO A 161 -22.29 -4.65 8.71
N LEU A 162 -21.48 -3.73 8.17
CA LEU A 162 -21.65 -2.29 8.35
C LEU A 162 -22.99 -1.82 7.77
#